data_AF-A0A1E5QAH3-F1
#
_entry.id   AF-A0A1E5QAH3-F1
#
_cell.length_a   1.000
_cell.length_b   1.000
_cell.length_c   1.000
_cell.angle_alpha   90.00
_cell.angle_beta   90.00
_cell.angle_gamma   90.00
#
_symmetry.space_group_name_H-M   'P 1'
#
loop_
_entity.id
_entity.type
_entity.pdbx_description
1 polymer ?
#
loop_
_entity_poly.entity_id
_entity_poly.type
_entity_poly.pdbx_seq_one_letter_code
_entity_poly.pdbx_strand_id
1 'polypeptide(L)'
;MLDLRGQAMFLILFAFQPITRASFLAARPDHHSLVLLSFCIVLATLLRFSASPQLHKSTLKWAGIAAAFGIWVSVEALTTELIALTVLGLAWILSGEKHWLDGLKRFAIWGALALALMMAVERPPAEWLTAEEYDRLSSVQVVLLALIALGIQFMDHARARHLLRARLGFAMAAGLGAGIVMLALFPDFFKGPFGAAMDPRLMVLWLDRVKELQPLITADWNWDSAINATLVLGPVVWLVVWIVLRLKDRRPSQSFDPSILILGLSSALFLPLSVMQLRWGSYLGITTAIAWAGVFQRVLDWQGGPKMGPKFGQGTPILRVPAAFGIITAHLAVAFTLYALSPDIAKAKTQACKWHDLAPIITSETFARSTGAGKWPLVIFTHIHQGPEILFRTPHRVVGSPYHRNTDGILDSFTILTATDSAQARSILARRNVDFVILCVDSEEEHYFLSFKGDTLMRKIVTATQPNWLKKIMLPGELNKNFRVFSVEPAHP
;
A
#
# COMPACT_ATOMS: atom_id res chain seq x y z
N MET A 1 -3.75 11.06 25.89
CA MET A 1 -4.59 9.88 25.58
C MET A 1 -4.01 8.62 26.22
N LEU A 2 -2.73 8.31 25.99
CA LEU A 2 -2.03 7.17 26.60
C LEU A 2 -1.01 7.65 27.63
N ASP A 3 -0.97 7.01 28.79
CA ASP A 3 0.12 7.16 29.77
C ASP A 3 1.36 6.34 29.36
N LEU A 4 2.40 6.29 30.18
CA LEU A 4 3.63 5.55 29.85
C LEU A 4 3.37 4.05 29.61
N ARG A 5 2.43 3.44 30.35
CA ARG A 5 2.07 2.02 30.20
C ARG A 5 1.34 1.79 28.88
N GLY A 6 0.39 2.66 28.55
CA GLY A 6 -0.31 2.66 27.27
C GLY A 6 0.63 2.92 26.09
N GLN A 7 1.60 3.81 26.23
CA GLN A 7 2.61 4.09 25.20
C GLN A 7 3.52 2.89 24.96
N ALA A 8 4.01 2.24 26.03
CA ALA A 8 4.79 1.02 25.91
C ALA A 8 4.01 -0.10 25.21
N MET A 9 2.73 -0.27 25.58
CA MET A 9 1.87 -1.25 24.90
C MET A 9 1.63 -0.89 23.44
N PHE A 10 1.37 0.38 23.12
CA PHE A 10 1.23 0.82 21.73
C PHE A 10 2.46 0.45 20.88
N LEU A 11 3.68 0.63 21.40
CA LEU A 11 4.89 0.24 20.68
C LEU A 11 4.95 -1.27 20.43
N ILE A 12 4.58 -2.09 21.41
CA ILE A 12 4.51 -3.55 21.25
C ILE A 12 3.46 -3.91 20.19
N LEU A 13 2.23 -3.40 20.31
CA LEU A 13 1.16 -3.71 19.36
C LEU A 13 1.52 -3.25 17.95
N PHE A 14 2.05 -2.04 17.79
CA PHE A 14 2.50 -1.52 16.50
C PHE A 14 3.59 -2.38 15.86
N ALA A 15 4.60 -2.79 16.63
CA ALA A 15 5.74 -3.56 16.13
C ALA A 15 5.38 -5.01 15.78
N PHE A 16 4.44 -5.61 16.51
CA PHE A 16 4.08 -7.03 16.37
C PHE A 16 2.78 -7.27 15.61
N GLN A 17 2.02 -6.22 15.26
CA GLN A 17 0.84 -6.34 14.43
C GLN A 17 1.21 -6.79 13.01
N PRO A 18 0.75 -7.98 12.54
CA PRO A 18 1.29 -8.62 11.34
C PRO A 18 1.20 -7.76 10.08
N ILE A 19 0.04 -7.11 9.83
CA ILE A 19 -0.19 -6.33 8.63
C ILE A 19 0.71 -5.09 8.55
N THR A 20 0.89 -4.38 9.66
CA THR A 20 1.77 -3.21 9.74
C THR A 20 3.23 -3.63 9.66
N ARG A 21 3.62 -4.68 10.41
CA ARG A 21 5.00 -5.20 10.44
C ARG A 21 5.51 -5.57 9.06
N ALA A 22 4.68 -6.19 8.22
CA ALA A 22 5.05 -6.58 6.87
C ALA A 22 5.61 -5.41 6.05
N SER A 23 5.08 -4.20 6.24
CA SER A 23 5.49 -2.99 5.53
C SER A 23 6.81 -2.39 6.01
N PHE A 24 7.27 -2.75 7.21
CA PHE A 24 8.53 -2.27 7.80
C PHE A 24 9.62 -3.35 7.89
N LEU A 25 9.44 -4.49 7.22
CA LEU A 25 10.47 -5.53 7.18
C LEU A 25 11.73 -4.99 6.49
N ALA A 26 12.88 -5.21 7.13
CA ALA A 26 14.17 -4.84 6.56
C ALA A 26 14.36 -5.52 5.20
N ALA A 27 14.93 -4.77 4.25
CA ALA A 27 15.15 -5.20 2.87
C ALA A 27 13.88 -5.56 2.07
N ARG A 28 12.67 -5.21 2.53
CA ARG A 28 11.48 -5.20 1.64
C ARG A 28 11.65 -4.06 0.64
N PRO A 29 11.77 -4.33 -0.67
CA PRO A 29 12.04 -3.32 -1.68
C PRO A 29 10.74 -2.62 -2.08
N ASP A 30 10.21 -1.79 -1.18
CA ASP A 30 8.91 -1.16 -1.36
C ASP A 30 8.78 0.19 -0.63
N HIS A 31 7.93 1.05 -1.17
CA HIS A 31 7.71 2.44 -0.75
C HIS A 31 6.69 2.58 0.38
N HIS A 32 5.89 1.55 0.66
CA HIS A 32 4.84 1.59 1.69
C HIS A 32 5.36 2.01 3.08
N SER A 33 6.59 1.63 3.47
CA SER A 33 7.16 2.05 4.76
C SER A 33 7.24 3.58 4.92
N LEU A 34 7.62 4.28 3.86
CA LEU A 34 7.74 5.74 3.83
C LEU A 34 6.37 6.42 3.82
N VAL A 35 5.41 5.86 3.06
CA VAL A 35 4.04 6.38 3.04
C VAL A 35 3.37 6.19 4.41
N LEU A 36 3.51 5.02 5.02
CA LEU A 36 2.97 4.75 6.36
C LEU A 36 3.66 5.59 7.45
N LEU A 37 4.96 5.89 7.28
CA LEU A 37 5.65 6.84 8.16
C LEU A 37 5.00 8.22 8.08
N SER A 38 4.68 8.70 6.87
CA SER A 38 3.98 9.98 6.68
C SER A 38 2.62 9.97 7.39
N PHE A 39 1.86 8.87 7.25
CA PHE A 39 0.59 8.68 7.92
C PHE A 39 0.73 8.70 9.45
N CYS A 40 1.72 8.00 10.00
CA CYS A 40 2.04 8.02 11.43
C CYS A 40 2.35 9.43 11.94
N ILE A 41 3.16 10.21 11.21
CA ILE A 41 3.49 11.59 11.60
C ILE A 41 2.24 12.46 11.61
N VAL A 42 1.41 12.38 10.58
CA VAL A 42 0.15 13.13 10.48
C VAL A 42 -0.79 12.74 11.63
N LEU A 43 -1.03 11.45 11.83
CA LEU A 43 -1.93 10.95 12.87
C LEU A 43 -1.47 11.34 14.28
N ALA A 44 -0.18 11.16 14.59
CA ALA A 44 0.39 11.55 15.87
C ALA A 44 0.29 13.07 16.10
N THR A 45 0.49 13.85 15.04
CA THR A 45 0.43 15.31 15.09
C THR A 45 -1.00 15.82 15.30
N LEU A 46 -1.99 15.20 14.65
CA LEU A 46 -3.42 15.49 14.88
C LEU A 46 -3.83 15.17 16.33
N LEU A 47 -3.39 14.03 16.86
CA LEU A 47 -3.67 13.63 18.26
C LEU A 47 -3.00 14.55 19.29
N ARG A 48 -1.76 14.99 19.03
CA ARG A 48 -1.08 15.97 19.89
C ARG A 48 -1.74 17.34 19.82
N PHE A 49 -2.07 17.79 18.62
CA PHE A 49 -2.75 19.06 18.41
C PHE A 49 -4.11 19.09 19.11
N SER A 50 -4.90 18.01 19.01
CA SER A 50 -6.22 17.95 19.64
C SER A 50 -6.17 17.95 21.17
N ALA A 51 -5.11 17.39 21.77
CA ALA A 51 -4.92 17.37 23.21
C ALA A 51 -4.47 18.73 23.78
N SER A 52 -3.67 19.49 23.01
CA SER A 52 -3.16 20.80 23.45
C SER A 52 -2.94 21.73 22.24
N PRO A 53 -4.02 22.34 21.71
CA PRO A 53 -3.96 23.12 20.47
C PRO A 53 -2.97 24.28 20.52
N GLN A 54 -2.88 24.95 21.67
CA GLN A 54 -2.01 26.14 21.82
C GLN A 54 -0.52 25.79 21.82
N LEU A 55 -0.16 24.69 22.48
CA LEU A 55 1.23 24.21 22.54
C LEU A 55 1.69 23.64 21.20
N HIS A 56 0.76 23.00 20.47
CA HIS A 56 1.08 22.25 19.25
C HIS A 56 0.59 22.91 17.96
N LYS A 57 0.19 24.19 17.97
CA LYS A 57 -0.27 24.90 16.75
C LYS A 57 0.74 24.90 15.60
N SER A 58 2.04 24.83 15.88
CA SER A 58 3.10 24.80 14.87
C SER A 58 3.31 23.41 14.27
N THR A 59 2.91 22.34 14.95
CA THR A 59 3.15 20.96 14.49
C THR A 59 2.31 20.64 13.25
N LEU A 60 1.13 21.27 13.09
CA LEU A 60 0.30 21.05 11.90
C LEU A 60 0.96 21.51 10.59
N LYS A 61 1.94 22.43 10.64
CA LYS A 61 2.78 22.74 9.47
C LYS A 61 3.59 21.52 9.04
N TRP A 62 4.22 20.84 10.00
CA TRP A 62 5.00 19.63 9.78
C TRP A 62 4.12 18.44 9.36
N ALA A 63 2.88 18.36 9.84
CA ALA A 63 1.93 17.38 9.32
C ALA A 63 1.62 17.62 7.83
N GLY A 64 1.43 18.86 7.40
CA GLY A 64 1.22 19.18 5.98
C GLY A 64 2.45 18.80 5.13
N ILE A 65 3.64 19.13 5.60
CA ILE A 65 4.91 18.75 4.94
C ILE A 65 5.05 17.21 4.86
N ALA A 66 4.70 16.49 5.94
CA ALA A 66 4.75 15.05 5.97
C ALA A 66 3.73 14.42 5.00
N ALA A 67 2.50 14.94 4.93
CA ALA A 67 1.50 14.50 3.96
C ALA A 67 1.96 14.72 2.51
N ALA A 68 2.54 15.89 2.21
CA ALA A 68 3.15 16.17 0.91
C ALA A 68 4.31 15.23 0.58
N PHE A 69 5.17 14.92 1.56
CA PHE A 69 6.23 13.91 1.41
C PHE A 69 5.64 12.54 1.07
N GLY A 70 4.55 12.14 1.74
CA GLY A 70 3.81 10.92 1.39
C GLY A 70 3.36 10.92 -0.07
N ILE A 71 2.77 12.03 -0.55
CA ILE A 71 2.28 12.16 -1.94
C ILE A 71 3.42 12.12 -2.95
N TRP A 72 4.57 12.72 -2.61
CA TRP A 72 5.77 12.66 -3.44
C TRP A 72 6.29 11.22 -3.59
N VAL A 73 6.28 10.44 -2.50
CA VAL A 73 6.63 9.01 -2.55
C VAL A 73 5.59 8.20 -3.33
N SER A 74 4.29 8.44 -3.10
CA SER A 74 3.20 7.76 -3.79
C SER A 74 1.88 8.51 -3.66
N VAL A 75 1.13 8.57 -4.77
CA VAL A 75 -0.21 9.18 -4.82
C VAL A 75 -1.22 8.51 -3.87
N GLU A 76 -0.94 7.31 -3.37
CA GLU A 76 -1.71 6.64 -2.32
C GLU A 76 -1.90 7.52 -1.07
N ALA A 77 -0.88 8.34 -0.76
CA ALA A 77 -0.88 9.24 0.40
C ALA A 77 -1.89 10.38 0.31
N LEU A 78 -2.56 10.59 -0.84
CA LEU A 78 -3.73 11.48 -0.92
C LEU A 78 -4.83 11.09 0.09
N THR A 79 -4.89 9.82 0.49
CA THR A 79 -5.78 9.36 1.56
C THR A 79 -5.40 9.92 2.94
N THR A 80 -4.10 10.09 3.21
CA THR A 80 -3.58 10.72 4.44
C THR A 80 -3.92 12.21 4.47
N GLU A 81 -3.75 12.89 3.34
CA GLU A 81 -4.17 14.29 3.14
C GLU A 81 -5.68 14.43 3.40
N LEU A 82 -6.50 13.57 2.79
CA LEU A 82 -7.95 13.55 2.95
C LEU A 82 -8.36 13.40 4.43
N ILE A 83 -7.74 12.50 5.19
CA ILE A 83 -8.03 12.33 6.62
C ILE A 83 -7.75 13.60 7.39
N ALA A 84 -6.57 14.19 7.22
CA ALA A 84 -6.17 15.38 7.97
C ALA A 84 -7.09 16.58 7.66
N LEU A 85 -7.38 16.82 6.38
CA LEU A 85 -8.32 17.85 5.94
C LEU A 85 -9.72 17.62 6.53
N THR A 86 -10.21 16.39 6.47
CA THR A 86 -11.55 16.02 6.97
C THR A 86 -11.64 16.16 8.48
N VAL A 87 -10.64 15.68 9.23
CA VAL A 87 -10.59 15.80 10.70
C VAL A 87 -10.58 17.27 11.12
N LEU A 88 -9.65 18.07 10.59
CA LEU A 88 -9.50 19.48 10.99
C LEU A 88 -10.71 20.31 10.53
N GLY A 89 -11.21 20.05 9.31
CA GLY A 89 -12.39 20.69 8.74
C GLY A 89 -13.66 20.36 9.52
N LEU A 90 -13.96 19.08 9.78
CA LEU A 90 -15.13 18.68 10.55
C LEU A 90 -15.02 19.15 12.00
N ALA A 91 -13.84 19.10 12.62
CA ALA A 91 -13.66 19.64 13.96
C ALA A 91 -14.00 21.13 14.04
N TRP A 92 -13.61 21.93 13.04
CA TRP A 92 -14.00 23.35 12.92
C TRP A 92 -15.49 23.53 12.61
N ILE A 93 -16.06 22.75 11.68
CA ILE A 93 -17.48 22.82 11.32
C ILE A 93 -18.35 22.45 12.53
N LEU A 94 -17.95 21.51 13.37
CA LEU A 94 -18.71 21.11 14.55
C LEU A 94 -18.52 22.10 15.71
N SER A 95 -17.28 22.39 16.11
CA SER A 95 -17.00 23.24 17.30
C SER A 95 -17.16 24.74 17.05
N GLY A 96 -16.72 25.22 15.88
CA GLY A 96 -16.64 26.64 15.55
C GLY A 96 -15.39 27.31 16.13
N GLU A 97 -14.55 26.53 16.78
CA GLU A 97 -13.36 27.03 17.44
C GLU A 97 -12.30 27.35 16.40
N LYS A 98 -11.77 28.58 16.48
CA LYS A 98 -10.84 29.15 15.50
C LYS A 98 -9.57 28.30 15.34
N HIS A 99 -9.08 27.67 16.40
CA HIS A 99 -7.82 26.94 16.33
C HIS A 99 -7.86 25.77 15.34
N TRP A 100 -9.02 25.12 15.14
CA TRP A 100 -9.18 24.07 14.13
C TRP A 100 -9.03 24.61 12.71
N LEU A 101 -9.64 25.77 12.41
CA LEU A 101 -9.49 26.43 11.11
C LEU A 101 -8.06 26.94 10.89
N ASP A 102 -7.45 27.57 11.90
CA ASP A 102 -6.05 28.02 11.82
C ASP A 102 -5.10 26.83 11.63
N GLY A 103 -5.42 25.68 12.23
CA GLY A 103 -4.72 24.43 12.05
C GLY A 103 -4.85 23.87 10.64
N LEU A 104 -6.08 23.81 10.12
CA LEU A 104 -6.40 23.40 8.76
C LEU A 104 -5.65 24.26 7.71
N LYS A 105 -5.64 25.58 7.90
CA LYS A 105 -4.89 26.51 7.04
C LYS A 105 -3.39 26.22 7.04
N ARG A 106 -2.80 25.99 8.22
CA ARG A 106 -1.36 25.68 8.34
C ARG A 106 -1.02 24.37 7.66
N PHE A 107 -1.84 23.34 7.88
CA PHE A 107 -1.67 22.05 7.23
C PHE A 107 -1.71 22.19 5.70
N ALA A 108 -2.78 22.78 5.15
CA ALA A 108 -2.97 22.87 3.70
C ALA A 108 -1.93 23.77 3.01
N ILE A 109 -1.60 24.95 3.56
CA ILE A 109 -0.59 25.84 2.95
C ILE A 109 0.78 25.17 2.92
N TRP A 110 1.22 24.62 4.05
CA TRP A 110 2.56 24.03 4.13
C TRP A 110 2.66 22.72 3.35
N GLY A 111 1.57 21.95 3.26
CA GLY A 111 1.49 20.80 2.34
C GLY A 111 1.60 21.22 0.88
N ALA A 112 0.81 22.22 0.44
CA ALA A 112 0.87 22.71 -0.95
C ALA A 112 2.25 23.27 -1.32
N LEU A 113 2.86 24.08 -0.45
CA LEU A 113 4.20 24.63 -0.68
C LEU A 113 5.27 23.53 -0.70
N ALA A 114 5.19 22.55 0.20
CA ALA A 114 6.13 21.44 0.22
C ALA A 114 6.00 20.57 -1.04
N LEU A 115 4.78 20.27 -1.48
CA LEU A 115 4.56 19.46 -2.68
C LEU A 115 5.05 20.19 -3.94
N ALA A 116 4.84 21.50 -4.05
CA ALA A 116 5.39 22.30 -5.14
C ALA A 116 6.92 22.28 -5.16
N LEU A 117 7.58 22.35 -3.99
CA LEU A 117 9.03 22.21 -3.89
C LEU A 117 9.50 20.80 -4.28
N MET A 118 8.79 19.76 -3.85
CA MET A 118 9.10 18.37 -4.21
C MET A 118 8.95 18.13 -5.72
N MET A 119 7.93 18.74 -6.36
CA MET A 119 7.78 18.73 -7.82
C MET A 119 8.97 19.39 -8.52
N ALA A 120 9.47 20.49 -7.96
CA ALA A 120 10.66 21.18 -8.49
C ALA A 120 11.95 20.35 -8.38
N VAL A 121 12.03 19.45 -7.41
CA VAL A 121 13.14 18.48 -7.25
C VAL A 121 12.96 17.27 -8.16
N GLU A 122 11.74 16.76 -8.27
CA GLU A 122 11.41 15.52 -9.01
C GLU A 122 11.52 15.70 -10.52
N ARG A 123 11.21 16.90 -11.04
CA ARG A 123 11.06 17.14 -12.48
C ARG A 123 11.88 18.32 -12.98
N PRO A 124 12.33 18.27 -14.25
CA PRO A 124 12.96 19.41 -14.89
C PRO A 124 11.98 20.59 -15.02
N PRO A 125 12.44 21.85 -15.00
CA PRO A 125 11.58 23.03 -15.05
C PRO A 125 10.59 23.08 -16.21
N ALA A 126 10.95 22.52 -17.36
CA ALA A 126 10.09 22.45 -18.54
C ALA A 126 8.82 21.60 -18.34
N GLU A 127 8.83 20.68 -17.37
CA GLU A 127 7.74 19.76 -17.07
C GLU A 127 6.83 20.23 -15.92
N TRP A 128 7.19 21.30 -15.21
CA TRP A 128 6.47 21.70 -13.98
C TRP A 128 4.99 21.99 -14.20
N LEU A 129 4.62 22.50 -15.38
CA LEU A 129 3.24 22.83 -15.74
C LEU A 129 2.64 21.89 -16.78
N THR A 130 3.45 21.13 -17.50
CA THR A 130 3.03 20.31 -18.64
C THR A 130 2.95 18.82 -18.33
N ALA A 131 3.62 18.34 -17.26
CA ALA A 131 3.51 16.96 -16.84
C ALA A 131 2.11 16.70 -16.25
N GLU A 132 1.33 15.87 -16.93
CA GLU A 132 -0.01 15.45 -16.54
C GLU A 132 -0.01 13.93 -16.32
N GLU A 133 0.38 13.52 -15.11
CA GLU A 133 0.39 12.11 -14.70
C GLU A 133 -0.44 11.92 -13.42
N TYR A 134 -1.28 10.89 -13.40
CA TYR A 134 -2.28 10.68 -12.35
C TYR A 134 -1.82 9.70 -11.27
N ASP A 135 -0.87 8.83 -11.61
CA ASP A 135 -0.24 7.80 -10.78
C ASP A 135 1.15 8.18 -10.26
N ARG A 136 1.69 9.33 -10.67
CA ARG A 136 2.98 9.91 -10.24
C ARG A 136 2.84 11.40 -9.98
N LEU A 137 3.71 11.96 -9.13
CA LEU A 137 3.75 13.40 -8.87
C LEU A 137 3.86 14.20 -10.17
N SER A 138 2.87 15.07 -10.41
CA SER A 138 2.75 15.91 -11.59
C SER A 138 2.08 17.24 -11.25
N SER A 139 1.81 18.08 -12.27
CA SER A 139 1.12 19.35 -12.07
C SER A 139 -0.28 19.16 -11.47
N VAL A 140 -0.92 18.01 -11.72
CA VAL A 140 -2.26 17.64 -11.24
C VAL A 140 -2.35 17.70 -9.71
N GLN A 141 -1.45 17.03 -8.99
CA GLN A 141 -1.50 16.98 -7.53
C GLN A 141 -1.09 18.32 -6.90
N VAL A 142 -0.17 19.05 -7.53
CA VAL A 142 0.23 20.40 -7.07
C VAL A 142 -0.93 21.37 -7.19
N VAL A 143 -1.64 21.38 -8.33
CA VAL A 143 -2.83 22.21 -8.54
C VAL A 143 -3.94 21.81 -7.56
N LEU A 144 -4.17 20.51 -7.34
CA LEU A 144 -5.13 20.03 -6.36
C LEU A 144 -4.87 20.60 -4.96
N LEU A 145 -3.64 20.48 -4.44
CA LEU A 145 -3.31 20.99 -3.10
C LEU A 145 -3.35 22.52 -3.03
N ALA A 146 -2.95 23.21 -4.11
CA ALA A 146 -3.07 24.67 -4.19
C ALA A 146 -4.53 25.13 -4.13
N LEU A 147 -5.44 24.48 -4.88
CA LEU A 147 -6.88 24.78 -4.86
C LEU A 147 -7.50 24.49 -3.48
N ILE A 148 -7.11 23.39 -2.84
CA ILE A 148 -7.52 23.07 -1.46
C ILE A 148 -7.08 24.18 -0.50
N ALA A 149 -5.81 24.61 -0.57
CA ALA A 149 -5.29 25.67 0.29
C ALA A 149 -6.02 27.02 0.06
N LEU A 150 -6.29 27.39 -1.19
CA LEU A 150 -7.07 28.57 -1.55
C LEU A 150 -8.52 28.50 -1.04
N GLY A 151 -9.19 27.36 -1.23
CA GLY A 151 -10.54 27.12 -0.72
C GLY A 151 -10.61 27.22 0.81
N ILE A 152 -9.59 26.74 1.51
CA ILE A 152 -9.49 26.86 2.98
C ILE A 152 -9.24 28.30 3.42
N GLN A 153 -8.50 29.12 2.66
CA GLN A 153 -8.43 30.56 2.93
C GLN A 153 -9.78 31.23 2.75
N PHE A 154 -10.52 30.86 1.69
CA PHE A 154 -11.88 31.37 1.45
C PHE A 154 -12.84 31.05 2.61
N MET A 155 -12.69 29.90 3.28
CA MET A 155 -13.51 29.53 4.44
C MET A 155 -13.39 30.52 5.63
N ASP A 156 -12.37 31.38 5.68
CA ASP A 156 -12.23 32.39 6.74
C ASP A 156 -13.37 33.43 6.73
N HIS A 157 -14.03 33.64 5.60
CA HIS A 157 -15.20 34.52 5.52
C HIS A 157 -16.38 34.00 6.36
N ALA A 158 -16.43 32.69 6.64
CA ALA A 158 -17.41 32.11 7.54
C ALA A 158 -17.10 32.37 9.02
N ARG A 159 -15.88 32.84 9.37
CA ARG A 159 -15.41 32.96 10.75
C ARG A 159 -16.25 33.90 11.60
N ALA A 160 -16.77 34.98 11.00
CA ALA A 160 -17.65 35.92 11.69
C ALA A 160 -19.07 35.35 11.92
N ARG A 161 -19.38 34.17 11.37
CA ARG A 161 -20.69 33.54 11.48
C ARG A 161 -20.64 32.35 12.43
N HIS A 162 -21.42 32.41 13.50
CA HIS A 162 -21.49 31.33 14.50
C HIS A 162 -22.32 30.11 14.02
N LEU A 163 -23.07 30.25 12.92
CA LEU A 163 -24.00 29.24 12.43
C LEU A 163 -23.26 28.05 11.78
N LEU A 164 -23.61 26.83 12.19
CA LEU A 164 -23.15 25.57 11.59
C LEU A 164 -23.38 25.54 10.07
N ARG A 165 -24.59 25.95 9.63
CA ARG A 165 -24.97 25.98 8.21
C ARG A 165 -24.07 26.89 7.37
N ALA A 166 -23.61 28.01 7.94
CA ALA A 166 -22.69 28.91 7.24
C ALA A 166 -21.33 28.23 7.03
N ARG A 167 -20.74 27.66 8.09
CA ARG A 167 -19.46 26.93 8.02
C ARG A 167 -19.51 25.79 7.01
N LEU A 168 -20.60 25.01 7.01
CA LEU A 168 -20.83 23.95 6.03
C LEU A 168 -20.96 24.50 4.61
N GLY A 169 -21.74 25.57 4.41
CA GLY A 169 -21.90 26.21 3.10
C GLY A 169 -20.58 26.69 2.50
N PHE A 170 -19.72 27.33 3.29
CA PHE A 170 -18.39 27.76 2.84
C PHE A 170 -17.45 26.58 2.56
N ALA A 171 -17.49 25.52 3.38
CA ALA A 171 -16.71 24.31 3.12
C ALA A 171 -17.15 23.60 1.83
N MET A 172 -18.46 23.48 1.59
CA MET A 172 -19.00 22.92 0.35
C MET A 172 -18.65 23.78 -0.86
N ALA A 173 -18.77 25.11 -0.76
CA ALA A 173 -18.41 26.02 -1.84
C ALA A 173 -16.91 25.93 -2.18
N ALA A 174 -16.03 25.83 -1.18
CA ALA A 174 -14.61 25.63 -1.39
C ALA A 174 -14.30 24.29 -2.10
N GLY A 175 -14.90 23.19 -1.63
CA GLY A 175 -14.71 21.87 -2.23
C GLY A 175 -15.27 21.77 -3.66
N LEU A 176 -16.48 22.26 -3.90
CA LEU A 176 -17.10 22.31 -5.23
C LEU A 176 -16.30 23.20 -6.18
N GLY A 177 -15.85 24.37 -5.72
CA GLY A 177 -15.00 25.26 -6.52
C GLY A 177 -13.71 24.58 -6.97
N ALA A 178 -13.00 23.93 -6.03
CA ALA A 178 -11.80 23.16 -6.36
C ALA A 178 -12.12 22.00 -7.33
N GLY A 179 -13.21 21.26 -7.10
CA GLY A 179 -13.63 20.17 -7.96
C GLY A 179 -14.00 20.60 -9.38
N ILE A 180 -14.70 21.73 -9.54
CA ILE A 180 -15.04 22.29 -10.86
C ILE A 180 -13.77 22.71 -11.62
N VAL A 181 -12.81 23.35 -10.94
CA VAL A 181 -11.54 23.72 -11.58
C VAL A 181 -10.75 22.48 -11.96
N MET A 182 -10.68 21.46 -11.07
CA MET A 182 -10.04 20.18 -11.40
C MET A 182 -10.73 19.49 -12.58
N LEU A 183 -12.05 19.50 -12.66
CA LEU A 183 -12.78 18.91 -13.79
C LEU A 183 -12.52 19.65 -15.11
N ALA A 184 -12.36 20.98 -15.05
CA ALA A 184 -12.08 21.80 -16.22
C ALA A 184 -10.63 21.65 -16.71
N LEU A 185 -9.66 21.50 -15.80
CA LEU A 185 -8.23 21.40 -16.14
C LEU A 185 -7.77 19.96 -16.37
N PHE A 186 -8.26 19.02 -15.57
CA PHE A 186 -7.80 17.63 -15.48
C PHE A 186 -8.98 16.65 -15.35
N PRO A 187 -9.85 16.52 -16.37
CA PRO A 187 -11.05 15.68 -16.27
C PRO A 187 -10.74 14.21 -15.97
N ASP A 188 -9.58 13.72 -16.42
CA ASP A 188 -9.15 12.34 -16.23
C ASP A 188 -8.70 12.03 -14.79
N PHE A 189 -8.49 13.04 -13.95
CA PHE A 189 -8.24 12.88 -12.51
C PHE A 189 -9.29 11.99 -11.84
N PHE A 190 -10.56 12.16 -12.23
CA PHE A 190 -11.69 11.44 -11.65
C PHE A 190 -11.80 9.99 -12.11
N LYS A 191 -11.02 9.56 -13.12
CA LYS A 191 -10.89 8.15 -13.52
C LYS A 191 -9.95 7.37 -12.60
N GLY A 192 -9.21 8.06 -11.73
CA GLY A 192 -8.24 7.48 -10.80
C GLY A 192 -6.90 7.14 -11.46
N PRO A 193 -5.90 6.72 -10.67
CA PRO A 193 -4.51 6.58 -11.13
C PRO A 193 -4.33 5.52 -12.21
N PHE A 194 -5.11 4.43 -12.18
CA PHE A 194 -5.08 3.40 -13.21
C PHE A 194 -6.05 3.65 -14.37
N GLY A 195 -7.25 4.19 -14.08
CA GLY A 195 -8.30 4.36 -15.09
C GLY A 195 -7.97 5.35 -16.19
N ALA A 196 -7.09 6.33 -15.92
CA ALA A 196 -6.62 7.28 -16.91
C ALA A 196 -5.43 6.76 -17.74
N ALA A 197 -4.56 5.93 -17.16
CA ALA A 197 -3.21 5.70 -17.68
C ALA A 197 -2.87 4.23 -18.05
N MET A 198 -3.73 3.26 -17.71
CA MET A 198 -3.41 1.84 -17.87
C MET A 198 -4.32 1.14 -18.89
N ASP A 199 -3.75 0.29 -19.74
CA ASP A 199 -4.50 -0.57 -20.65
C ASP A 199 -5.44 -1.50 -19.85
N PRO A 200 -6.75 -1.56 -20.16
CA PRO A 200 -7.72 -2.35 -19.40
C PRO A 200 -7.40 -3.84 -19.30
N ARG A 201 -6.66 -4.40 -20.28
CA ARG A 201 -6.27 -5.83 -20.27
C ARG A 201 -5.33 -6.17 -19.12
N LEU A 202 -4.52 -5.21 -18.66
CA LEU A 202 -3.62 -5.41 -17.51
C LEU A 202 -4.38 -5.67 -16.22
N MET A 203 -5.62 -5.19 -16.10
CA MET A 203 -6.44 -5.44 -14.93
C MET A 203 -6.65 -6.94 -14.73
N VAL A 204 -7.20 -7.59 -15.76
CA VAL A 204 -7.58 -9.01 -15.74
C VAL A 204 -6.35 -9.94 -15.79
N LEU A 205 -5.36 -9.58 -16.60
CA LEU A 205 -4.18 -10.42 -16.81
C LEU A 205 -3.21 -10.33 -15.63
N TRP A 206 -3.12 -9.20 -14.93
CA TRP A 206 -2.06 -8.96 -13.95
C TRP A 206 -2.54 -8.35 -12.63
N LEU A 207 -3.18 -7.17 -12.60
CA LEU A 207 -3.50 -6.49 -11.33
C LEU A 207 -4.45 -7.29 -10.44
N ASP A 208 -5.46 -7.95 -11.01
CA ASP A 208 -6.41 -8.81 -10.30
C ASP A 208 -5.75 -10.09 -9.74
N ARG A 209 -4.45 -10.28 -9.95
CA ARG A 209 -3.66 -11.37 -9.36
C ARG A 209 -2.64 -10.88 -8.35
N VAL A 210 -2.45 -9.57 -8.20
CA VAL A 210 -1.56 -9.00 -7.19
C VAL A 210 -2.19 -9.19 -5.80
N LYS A 211 -1.56 -10.03 -4.97
CA LYS A 211 -2.05 -10.40 -3.62
C LYS A 211 -2.45 -9.19 -2.76
N GLU A 212 -1.71 -8.10 -2.85
CA GLU A 212 -1.94 -6.87 -2.07
C GLU A 212 -3.18 -6.07 -2.52
N LEU A 213 -3.59 -6.22 -3.78
CA LEU A 213 -4.76 -5.54 -4.37
C LEU A 213 -6.04 -6.38 -4.27
N GLN A 214 -5.93 -7.63 -3.80
CA GLN A 214 -7.10 -8.50 -3.63
C GLN A 214 -7.99 -8.04 -2.48
N PRO A 215 -9.31 -8.26 -2.58
CA PRO A 215 -10.21 -8.02 -1.48
C PRO A 215 -9.87 -8.92 -0.29
N LEU A 216 -10.07 -8.40 0.91
CA LEU A 216 -9.88 -9.15 2.15
C LEU A 216 -10.87 -10.32 2.27
N ILE A 217 -12.07 -10.11 1.72
CA ILE A 217 -13.14 -11.10 1.65
C ILE A 217 -13.26 -11.47 0.16
N THR A 218 -12.71 -12.61 -0.21
CA THR A 218 -12.79 -13.15 -1.57
C THR A 218 -14.15 -13.81 -1.82
N ALA A 219 -14.53 -13.97 -3.09
CA ALA A 219 -15.73 -14.73 -3.46
C ALA A 219 -15.63 -16.22 -3.02
N ASP A 220 -14.43 -16.79 -3.17
CA ASP A 220 -14.11 -18.13 -2.70
C ASP A 220 -13.53 -18.03 -1.27
N TRP A 221 -14.41 -17.90 -0.29
CA TRP A 221 -14.02 -17.81 1.12
C TRP A 221 -13.26 -19.06 1.56
N ASN A 222 -11.98 -18.91 1.84
CA ASN A 222 -11.06 -19.99 2.21
C ASN A 222 -10.33 -19.70 3.53
N TRP A 223 -9.47 -20.62 3.96
CA TRP A 223 -8.69 -20.49 5.19
C TRP A 223 -7.81 -19.23 5.20
N ASP A 224 -7.13 -18.92 4.08
CA ASP A 224 -6.32 -17.71 3.96
C ASP A 224 -7.14 -16.43 4.15
N SER A 225 -8.34 -16.39 3.56
CA SER A 225 -9.28 -15.27 3.70
C SER A 225 -9.74 -15.10 5.14
N ALA A 226 -10.08 -16.20 5.82
CA ALA A 226 -10.48 -16.18 7.22
C ALA A 226 -9.34 -15.71 8.14
N ILE A 227 -8.11 -16.17 7.90
CA ILE A 227 -6.92 -15.75 8.65
C ILE A 227 -6.64 -14.27 8.42
N ASN A 228 -6.59 -13.82 7.16
CA ASN A 228 -6.34 -12.42 6.82
C ASN A 228 -7.43 -11.50 7.38
N ALA A 229 -8.71 -11.86 7.24
CA ALA A 229 -9.82 -11.11 7.82
C ALA A 229 -9.71 -11.01 9.35
N THR A 230 -9.34 -12.10 10.03
CA THR A 230 -9.14 -12.09 11.48
C THR A 230 -7.99 -11.17 11.90
N LEU A 231 -6.86 -11.20 11.17
CA LEU A 231 -5.69 -10.38 11.46
C LEU A 231 -5.92 -8.88 11.19
N VAL A 232 -6.65 -8.55 10.14
CA VAL A 232 -6.90 -7.15 9.73
C VAL A 232 -8.10 -6.55 10.47
N LEU A 233 -9.20 -7.29 10.61
CA LEU A 233 -10.44 -6.78 11.22
C LEU A 233 -10.51 -6.99 12.73
N GLY A 234 -9.77 -7.96 13.29
CA GLY A 234 -9.74 -8.24 14.73
C GLY A 234 -9.48 -7.00 15.59
N PRO A 235 -8.45 -6.18 15.28
CA PRO A 235 -8.18 -4.94 16.01
C PRO A 235 -9.29 -3.89 16.00
N VAL A 236 -10.23 -3.95 15.04
CA VAL A 236 -11.39 -3.03 14.96
C VAL A 236 -12.31 -3.22 16.17
N VAL A 237 -12.41 -4.44 16.72
CA VAL A 237 -13.18 -4.69 17.93
C VAL A 237 -12.67 -3.83 19.09
N TRP A 238 -11.36 -3.70 19.22
CA TRP A 238 -10.75 -2.88 20.27
C TRP A 238 -10.98 -1.38 20.07
N LEU A 239 -11.04 -0.93 18.81
CA LEU A 239 -11.46 0.44 18.51
C LEU A 239 -12.91 0.68 18.97
N VAL A 240 -13.84 -0.22 18.65
CA VAL A 240 -15.25 -0.09 19.06
C VAL A 240 -15.38 -0.06 20.58
N VAL A 241 -14.71 -0.98 21.29
CA VAL A 241 -14.66 -1.01 22.75
C VAL A 241 -14.10 0.30 23.30
N TRP A 242 -12.99 0.80 22.73
CA TRP A 242 -12.39 2.06 23.13
C TRP A 242 -13.34 3.25 22.95
N ILE A 243 -14.04 3.34 21.81
CA ILE A 243 -15.02 4.40 21.53
C ILE A 243 -16.14 4.35 22.58
N VAL A 244 -16.71 3.17 22.86
CA VAL A 244 -17.77 3.01 23.86
C VAL A 244 -17.30 3.47 25.25
N LEU A 245 -16.09 3.09 25.67
CA LEU A 245 -15.52 3.52 26.94
C LEU A 245 -15.33 5.05 26.98
N ARG A 246 -14.82 5.66 25.90
CA ARG A 246 -14.64 7.11 25.82
C ARG A 246 -15.95 7.89 25.82
N LEU A 247 -16.98 7.37 25.16
CA LEU A 247 -18.32 7.97 25.17
C LEU A 247 -18.95 7.94 26.57
N LYS A 248 -18.72 6.86 27.34
CA LYS A 248 -19.18 6.77 28.74
C LYS A 248 -18.48 7.78 29.66
N ASP A 249 -17.20 8.05 29.43
CA ASP A 249 -16.42 9.01 30.22
C ASP A 249 -16.60 10.47 29.78
N ARG A 250 -17.37 10.70 28.71
CA ARG A 250 -17.50 12.02 28.11
C ARG A 250 -18.20 12.98 29.07
N ARG A 251 -17.59 14.14 29.29
CA ARG A 251 -18.20 15.22 30.08
C ARG A 251 -19.36 15.84 29.29
N PRO A 252 -20.51 16.17 29.93
CA PRO A 252 -21.64 16.81 29.27
C PRO A 252 -21.30 18.13 28.55
N SER A 253 -20.27 18.85 29.03
CA SER A 253 -19.84 20.14 28.48
C SER A 253 -19.01 20.05 27.19
N GLN A 254 -18.52 18.86 26.80
CA GLN A 254 -17.77 18.69 25.56
C GLN A 254 -18.71 18.37 24.40
N SER A 255 -18.68 19.16 23.31
CA SER A 255 -19.52 18.96 22.11
C SER A 255 -19.17 17.68 21.33
N PHE A 256 -17.90 17.26 21.32
CA PHE A 256 -17.42 15.96 20.83
C PHE A 256 -16.03 15.65 21.41
N ASP A 257 -15.56 14.40 21.27
CA ASP A 257 -14.19 14.00 21.60
C ASP A 257 -13.34 13.98 20.31
N PRO A 258 -12.35 14.88 20.17
CA PRO A 258 -11.48 14.93 19.00
C PRO A 258 -10.71 13.63 18.74
N SER A 259 -10.39 12.86 19.78
CA SER A 259 -9.67 11.59 19.62
C SER A 259 -10.56 10.53 18.97
N ILE A 260 -11.86 10.52 19.31
CA ILE A 260 -12.86 9.68 18.62
C ILE A 260 -13.01 10.14 17.17
N LEU A 261 -13.05 11.45 16.93
CA LEU A 261 -13.13 11.98 15.57
C LEU A 261 -11.93 11.53 14.71
N ILE A 262 -10.71 11.66 15.24
CA ILE A 262 -9.47 11.30 14.53
C ILE A 262 -9.41 9.80 14.23
N LEU A 263 -9.50 8.95 15.26
CA LEU A 263 -9.36 7.51 15.09
C LEU A 263 -10.58 6.90 14.38
N GLY A 264 -11.78 7.40 14.70
CA GLY A 264 -13.03 6.97 14.08
C GLY A 264 -13.08 7.27 12.59
N LEU A 265 -12.73 8.50 12.16
CA LEU A 265 -12.70 8.83 10.72
C LEU A 265 -11.58 8.10 9.98
N SER A 266 -10.40 7.98 10.58
CA SER A 266 -9.30 7.21 9.97
C SER A 266 -9.72 5.77 9.74
N SER A 267 -10.35 5.12 10.73
CA SER A 267 -10.87 3.77 10.56
C SER A 267 -12.09 3.70 9.64
N ALA A 268 -12.97 4.70 9.62
CA ALA A 268 -14.09 4.76 8.68
C ALA A 268 -13.64 4.87 7.22
N LEU A 269 -12.48 5.47 6.95
CA LEU A 269 -11.87 5.47 5.62
C LEU A 269 -11.18 4.13 5.32
N PHE A 270 -10.28 3.68 6.20
CA PHE A 270 -9.42 2.54 5.87
C PHE A 270 -10.08 1.18 6.06
N LEU A 271 -11.15 1.06 6.84
CA LEU A 271 -11.89 -0.20 6.97
C LEU A 271 -12.49 -0.67 5.64
N PRO A 272 -13.36 0.10 4.96
CA PRO A 272 -13.91 -0.33 3.67
C PRO A 272 -12.80 -0.50 2.62
N LEU A 273 -11.78 0.36 2.61
CA LEU A 273 -10.63 0.21 1.71
C LEU A 273 -9.88 -1.09 1.97
N SER A 274 -9.68 -1.49 3.23
CA SER A 274 -9.03 -2.76 3.58
C SER A 274 -9.87 -3.97 3.17
N VAL A 275 -11.20 -3.85 3.22
CA VAL A 275 -12.10 -4.89 2.72
C VAL A 275 -11.97 -5.02 1.20
N MET A 276 -11.83 -3.90 0.49
CA MET A 276 -11.67 -3.87 -0.97
C MET A 276 -10.28 -4.30 -1.44
N GLN A 277 -9.22 -3.92 -0.72
CA GLN A 277 -7.83 -4.25 -1.05
C GLN A 277 -7.00 -4.41 0.24
N LEU A 278 -6.35 -5.57 0.39
CA LEU A 278 -5.60 -5.93 1.59
C LEU A 278 -4.52 -4.90 2.00
N ARG A 279 -3.88 -4.22 1.04
CA ARG A 279 -2.80 -3.24 1.29
C ARG A 279 -3.18 -2.13 2.27
N TRP A 280 -4.45 -1.70 2.28
CA TRP A 280 -4.93 -0.63 3.17
C TRP A 280 -4.98 -1.05 4.64
N GLY A 281 -4.90 -2.35 4.92
CA GLY A 281 -4.92 -2.91 6.26
C GLY A 281 -3.80 -2.37 7.16
N SER A 282 -2.67 -1.93 6.59
CA SER A 282 -1.59 -1.30 7.36
C SER A 282 -2.06 0.00 8.04
N TYR A 283 -2.78 0.87 7.33
CA TYR A 283 -3.29 2.13 7.89
C TYR A 283 -4.35 1.91 8.95
N LEU A 284 -5.26 0.96 8.69
CA LEU A 284 -6.27 0.53 9.66
C LEU A 284 -5.58 -0.03 10.91
N GLY A 285 -4.52 -0.83 10.73
CA GLY A 285 -3.77 -1.43 11.81
C GLY A 285 -3.09 -0.39 12.71
N ILE A 286 -2.40 0.58 12.13
CA ILE A 286 -1.80 1.70 12.85
C ILE A 286 -2.85 2.47 13.65
N THR A 287 -3.99 2.76 13.05
CA THR A 287 -5.07 3.52 13.71
C THR A 287 -5.66 2.75 14.89
N THR A 288 -5.97 1.47 14.69
CA THR A 288 -6.60 0.61 15.70
C THR A 288 -5.64 0.28 16.85
N ALA A 289 -4.33 0.15 16.59
CA ALA A 289 -3.31 -0.07 17.63
C ALA A 289 -3.31 1.00 18.73
N ILE A 290 -3.58 2.27 18.38
CA ILE A 290 -3.66 3.37 19.35
C ILE A 290 -4.86 3.21 20.28
N ALA A 291 -6.04 2.90 19.72
CA ALA A 291 -7.25 2.64 20.51
C ALA A 291 -7.12 1.38 21.35
N TRP A 292 -6.52 0.33 20.79
CA TRP A 292 -6.25 -0.95 21.44
C TRP A 292 -5.34 -0.79 22.66
N ALA A 293 -4.25 -0.03 22.54
CA ALA A 293 -3.42 0.34 23.69
C ALA A 293 -4.19 1.12 24.76
N GLY A 294 -5.15 1.95 24.35
CA GLY A 294 -6.06 2.64 25.26
C GLY A 294 -6.97 1.71 26.05
N VAL A 295 -7.53 0.66 25.41
CA VAL A 295 -8.31 -0.38 26.10
C VAL A 295 -7.44 -1.14 27.09
N PHE A 296 -6.22 -1.51 26.68
CA PHE A 296 -5.27 -2.18 27.56
C PHE A 296 -4.97 -1.35 28.81
N GLN A 297 -4.67 -0.05 28.66
CA GLN A 297 -4.45 0.84 29.80
C GLN A 297 -5.66 0.86 30.75
N ARG A 298 -6.89 0.87 30.21
CA ARG A 298 -8.11 0.83 31.04
C ARG A 298 -8.26 -0.45 31.82
N VAL A 299 -7.84 -1.59 31.28
CA VAL A 299 -7.83 -2.85 32.04
C VAL A 299 -6.77 -2.84 33.14
N LEU A 300 -5.61 -2.22 32.91
CA LEU A 300 -4.63 -2.03 33.99
C LEU A 300 -5.15 -1.13 35.12
N ASP A 301 -5.95 -0.12 34.78
CA ASP A 301 -6.55 0.80 35.74
C ASP A 301 -7.82 0.26 36.41
N TRP A 302 -8.40 -0.83 35.88
CA TRP A 302 -9.63 -1.42 36.40
C TRP A 302 -9.43 -1.99 37.81
N GLN A 303 -10.29 -1.59 38.75
CA GLN A 303 -10.22 -1.97 40.18
C GLN A 303 -11.48 -2.70 40.68
N GLY A 304 -12.38 -3.09 39.77
CA GLY A 304 -13.62 -3.79 40.12
C GLY A 304 -13.44 -5.29 40.35
N GLY A 305 -14.40 -5.90 41.04
CA GLY A 305 -14.45 -7.34 41.27
C GLY A 305 -13.59 -7.87 42.43
N PRO A 306 -13.53 -9.20 42.62
CA PRO A 306 -12.73 -9.84 43.67
C PRO A 306 -11.24 -9.54 43.50
N LYS A 307 -10.57 -9.19 44.61
CA LYS A 307 -9.16 -8.80 44.65
C LYS A 307 -8.32 -9.86 45.35
N MET A 308 -7.11 -10.08 44.84
CA MET A 308 -6.08 -10.90 45.44
C MET A 308 -4.92 -10.00 45.89
N GLY A 309 -4.42 -10.19 47.12
CA GLY A 309 -3.36 -9.36 47.70
C GLY A 309 -3.53 -9.15 49.20
N PRO A 310 -2.60 -8.42 49.85
CA PRO A 310 -2.62 -8.19 51.29
C PRO A 310 -3.88 -7.45 51.74
N LYS A 311 -4.46 -7.86 52.89
CA LYS A 311 -5.69 -7.27 53.50
C LYS A 311 -5.62 -5.75 53.71
N PHE A 312 -4.41 -5.19 53.82
CA PHE A 312 -4.15 -3.77 54.08
C PHE A 312 -3.45 -3.04 52.91
N GLY A 313 -3.43 -3.62 51.71
CA GLY A 313 -2.89 -2.99 50.50
C GLY A 313 -3.93 -2.83 49.39
N GLN A 314 -3.55 -2.16 48.30
CA GLN A 314 -4.36 -2.16 47.08
C GLN A 314 -4.26 -3.55 46.41
N GLY A 315 -5.12 -4.48 46.78
CA GLY A 315 -5.22 -5.78 46.12
C GLY A 315 -5.48 -5.62 44.61
N THR A 316 -5.02 -6.58 43.81
CA THR A 316 -5.21 -6.59 42.36
C THR A 316 -6.43 -7.43 41.98
N PRO A 317 -7.33 -6.98 41.09
CA PRO A 317 -8.42 -7.80 40.60
C PRO A 317 -7.91 -9.09 39.96
N ILE A 318 -8.52 -10.22 40.33
CA ILE A 318 -8.09 -11.56 39.88
C ILE A 318 -8.12 -11.68 38.35
N LEU A 319 -9.13 -11.06 37.72
CA LEU A 319 -9.30 -11.13 36.26
C LEU A 319 -8.45 -10.12 35.48
N ARG A 320 -7.68 -9.25 36.14
CA ARG A 320 -6.91 -8.21 35.43
C ARG A 320 -5.88 -8.80 34.47
N VAL A 321 -5.07 -9.75 34.96
CA VAL A 321 -4.03 -10.42 34.16
C VAL A 321 -4.62 -11.21 32.99
N PRO A 322 -5.60 -12.12 33.18
CA PRO A 322 -6.19 -12.83 32.05
C PRO A 322 -6.94 -11.91 31.08
N ALA A 323 -7.58 -10.84 31.55
CA ALA A 323 -8.20 -9.85 30.67
C ALA A 323 -7.17 -9.08 29.84
N ALA A 324 -6.07 -8.64 30.47
CA ALA A 324 -4.97 -7.95 29.80
C ALA A 324 -4.33 -8.86 28.74
N PHE A 325 -4.08 -10.14 29.07
CA PHE A 325 -3.57 -11.12 28.13
C PHE A 325 -4.56 -11.36 26.98
N GLY A 326 -5.84 -11.58 27.29
CA GLY A 326 -6.89 -11.78 26.29
C GLY A 326 -7.03 -10.59 25.35
N ILE A 327 -6.92 -9.36 25.83
CA ILE A 327 -6.94 -8.16 24.96
C ILE A 327 -5.79 -8.17 23.96
N ILE A 328 -4.60 -8.59 24.37
CA ILE A 328 -3.42 -8.63 23.49
C ILE A 328 -3.52 -9.80 22.51
N THR A 329 -4.00 -10.96 22.94
CA THR A 329 -3.81 -12.20 22.18
C THR A 329 -5.08 -12.74 21.54
N ALA A 330 -6.30 -12.31 21.90
CA ALA A 330 -7.52 -12.99 21.47
C ALA A 330 -7.64 -13.17 19.95
N HIS A 331 -7.61 -12.09 19.16
CA HIS A 331 -7.70 -12.20 17.70
C HIS A 331 -6.49 -12.92 17.07
N LEU A 332 -5.30 -12.80 17.65
CA LEU A 332 -4.11 -13.54 17.20
C LEU A 332 -4.26 -15.05 17.46
N ALA A 333 -4.83 -15.43 18.60
CA ALA A 333 -5.11 -16.81 18.96
C ALA A 333 -6.17 -17.41 18.05
N VAL A 334 -7.20 -16.65 17.68
CA VAL A 334 -8.17 -17.07 16.65
C VAL A 334 -7.47 -17.28 15.31
N ALA A 335 -6.66 -16.32 14.84
CA ALA A 335 -5.93 -16.45 13.58
C ALA A 335 -4.97 -17.65 13.57
N PHE A 336 -4.25 -17.87 14.68
CA PHE A 336 -3.37 -19.02 14.85
C PHE A 336 -4.15 -20.35 14.85
N THR A 337 -5.31 -20.38 15.51
CA THR A 337 -6.17 -21.57 15.52
C THR A 337 -6.68 -21.89 14.11
N LEU A 338 -7.11 -20.87 13.36
CA LEU A 338 -7.50 -21.03 11.95
C LEU A 338 -6.34 -21.56 11.11
N TYR A 339 -5.14 -21.03 11.29
CA TYR A 339 -3.94 -21.51 10.61
C TYR A 339 -3.63 -22.98 10.95
N ALA A 340 -3.66 -23.35 12.22
CA ALA A 340 -3.36 -24.72 12.68
C ALA A 340 -4.37 -25.76 12.18
N LEU A 341 -5.61 -25.33 11.91
CA LEU A 341 -6.67 -26.19 11.35
C LEU A 341 -6.68 -26.22 9.81
N SER A 342 -5.87 -25.40 9.15
CA SER A 342 -5.88 -25.31 7.69
C SER A 342 -5.21 -26.53 7.02
N PRO A 343 -5.91 -27.25 6.12
CA PRO A 343 -5.37 -28.44 5.45
C PRO A 343 -4.41 -28.10 4.28
N ASP A 344 -4.51 -26.90 3.71
CA ASP A 344 -3.91 -26.56 2.41
C ASP A 344 -2.63 -25.70 2.51
N ILE A 345 -2.44 -24.93 3.58
CA ILE A 345 -1.34 -23.95 3.69
C ILE A 345 0.03 -24.64 3.88
N ALA A 346 0.04 -25.89 4.39
CA ALA A 346 1.27 -26.65 4.59
C ALA A 346 1.94 -27.15 3.28
N LYS A 347 1.25 -27.10 2.12
CA LYS A 347 1.71 -27.76 0.88
C LYS A 347 2.22 -26.83 -0.23
N ALA A 348 1.92 -25.53 -0.19
CA ALA A 348 2.29 -24.61 -1.27
C ALA A 348 3.69 -23.98 -1.05
N LYS A 349 4.76 -24.77 -1.24
CA LYS A 349 6.10 -24.20 -1.42
C LYS A 349 6.43 -24.16 -2.91
N THR A 350 6.12 -23.05 -3.56
CA THR A 350 6.64 -22.78 -4.90
C THR A 350 8.15 -22.50 -4.84
N GLN A 351 8.86 -22.85 -5.90
CA GLN A 351 10.30 -22.70 -5.94
C GLN A 351 10.68 -21.22 -6.13
N ALA A 352 11.48 -20.68 -5.22
CA ALA A 352 12.11 -19.37 -5.40
C ALA A 352 13.24 -19.45 -6.45
N CYS A 353 13.20 -18.55 -7.42
CA CYS A 353 14.15 -18.51 -8.53
C CYS A 353 15.51 -17.99 -8.06
N LYS A 354 16.58 -18.78 -8.25
CA LYS A 354 17.92 -18.47 -7.76
C LYS A 354 18.70 -17.55 -8.70
N TRP A 355 18.20 -16.34 -8.94
CA TRP A 355 18.82 -15.37 -9.85
C TRP A 355 20.21 -14.91 -9.39
N HIS A 356 20.49 -14.93 -8.09
CA HIS A 356 21.83 -14.67 -7.55
C HIS A 356 22.89 -15.59 -8.15
N ASP A 357 22.55 -16.87 -8.32
CA ASP A 357 23.48 -17.89 -8.81
C ASP A 357 23.57 -17.88 -10.35
N LEU A 358 22.49 -17.50 -11.05
CA LEU A 358 22.45 -17.44 -12.52
C LEU A 358 23.09 -16.17 -13.09
N ALA A 359 22.94 -15.02 -12.42
CA ALA A 359 23.38 -13.72 -12.91
C ALA A 359 24.87 -13.68 -13.32
N PRO A 360 25.83 -14.24 -12.55
CA PRO A 360 27.24 -14.28 -12.95
C PRO A 360 27.51 -15.09 -14.22
N ILE A 361 26.68 -16.10 -14.50
CA ILE A 361 26.83 -16.95 -15.68
C ILE A 361 26.36 -16.19 -16.92
N ILE A 362 25.15 -15.63 -16.89
CA ILE A 362 24.58 -14.93 -18.06
C ILE A 362 25.33 -13.64 -18.39
N THR A 363 26.06 -13.07 -17.41
CA THR A 363 26.93 -11.91 -17.60
C THR A 363 28.36 -12.27 -18.03
N SER A 364 28.72 -13.55 -18.05
CA SER A 364 30.07 -13.97 -18.41
C SER A 364 30.31 -13.86 -19.92
N GLU A 365 31.55 -13.48 -20.30
CA GLU A 365 31.96 -13.54 -21.71
C GLU A 365 31.83 -14.95 -22.30
N THR A 366 32.04 -15.98 -21.49
CA THR A 366 31.88 -17.38 -21.89
C THR A 366 30.46 -17.67 -22.34
N PHE A 367 29.45 -17.16 -21.63
CA PHE A 367 28.04 -17.29 -22.02
C PHE A 367 27.71 -16.47 -23.27
N ALA A 368 28.23 -15.25 -23.39
CA ALA A 368 28.04 -14.44 -24.60
C ALA A 368 28.68 -15.08 -25.85
N ARG A 369 29.88 -15.64 -25.71
CA ARG A 369 30.61 -16.32 -26.80
C ARG A 369 29.98 -17.66 -27.17
N SER A 370 29.57 -18.47 -26.18
CA SER A 370 28.98 -19.81 -26.42
C SER A 370 27.64 -19.75 -27.15
N THR A 371 27.01 -18.57 -27.17
CA THR A 371 25.69 -18.35 -27.76
C THR A 371 25.72 -17.53 -29.04
N GLY A 372 26.90 -17.07 -29.48
CA GLY A 372 27.07 -16.27 -30.70
C GLY A 372 26.42 -14.89 -30.63
N ALA A 373 26.08 -14.41 -29.43
CA ALA A 373 25.47 -13.09 -29.25
C ALA A 373 26.53 -12.00 -29.48
N GLY A 374 26.60 -11.48 -30.71
CA GLY A 374 27.54 -10.41 -31.11
C GLY A 374 27.19 -9.02 -30.58
N LYS A 375 26.28 -8.90 -29.60
CA LYS A 375 25.79 -7.62 -29.07
C LYS A 375 25.71 -7.64 -27.54
N TRP A 376 25.93 -6.47 -26.94
CA TRP A 376 25.84 -6.24 -25.51
C TRP A 376 25.22 -4.86 -25.24
N PRO A 377 24.33 -4.70 -24.24
CA PRO A 377 23.74 -5.75 -23.41
C PRO A 377 22.74 -6.65 -24.15
N LEU A 378 22.60 -7.90 -23.71
CA LEU A 378 21.58 -8.85 -24.19
C LEU A 378 20.14 -8.41 -23.84
N VAL A 379 19.17 -8.89 -24.63
CA VAL A 379 17.74 -8.77 -24.35
C VAL A 379 17.19 -10.13 -23.93
N ILE A 380 16.69 -10.21 -22.70
CA ILE A 380 16.20 -11.45 -22.10
C ILE A 380 14.67 -11.40 -21.98
N PHE A 381 14.02 -12.43 -22.51
CA PHE A 381 12.63 -12.73 -22.23
C PHE A 381 12.55 -13.66 -21.02
N THR A 382 11.71 -13.31 -20.05
CA THR A 382 11.44 -14.09 -18.83
C THR A 382 10.00 -13.84 -18.41
N HIS A 383 9.52 -14.57 -17.42
CA HIS A 383 8.28 -14.18 -16.75
C HIS A 383 8.39 -12.79 -16.12
N ILE A 384 7.29 -12.02 -16.09
CA ILE A 384 7.33 -10.58 -15.78
C ILE A 384 7.81 -10.31 -14.36
N HIS A 385 7.45 -11.14 -13.38
CA HIS A 385 7.87 -10.93 -11.99
C HIS A 385 9.37 -11.20 -11.76
N GLN A 386 10.04 -11.82 -12.73
CA GLN A 386 11.48 -12.09 -12.68
C GLN A 386 12.32 -10.99 -13.36
N GLY A 387 11.70 -10.10 -14.15
CA GLY A 387 12.38 -9.01 -14.84
C GLY A 387 13.22 -8.11 -13.91
N PRO A 388 12.70 -7.67 -12.74
CA PRO A 388 13.47 -6.84 -11.80
C PRO A 388 14.76 -7.49 -11.28
N GLU A 389 14.78 -8.81 -11.07
CA GLU A 389 15.99 -9.51 -10.61
C GLU A 389 17.11 -9.45 -11.67
N ILE A 390 16.77 -9.55 -12.95
CA ILE A 390 17.74 -9.43 -14.05
C ILE A 390 18.26 -7.99 -14.13
N LEU A 391 17.38 -6.99 -14.10
CA LEU A 391 17.74 -5.57 -14.17
C LEU A 391 18.60 -5.12 -12.98
N PHE A 392 18.36 -5.67 -11.79
CA PHE A 392 19.13 -5.34 -10.59
C PHE A 392 20.53 -5.96 -10.61
N ARG A 393 20.67 -7.18 -11.15
CA ARG A 393 21.91 -7.97 -11.05
C ARG A 393 22.81 -7.90 -12.27
N THR A 394 22.31 -7.45 -13.41
CA THR A 394 22.99 -7.53 -14.70
C THR A 394 22.79 -6.26 -15.52
N PRO A 395 23.65 -5.96 -16.51
CA PRO A 395 23.41 -4.88 -17.45
C PRO A 395 22.38 -5.24 -18.54
N HIS A 396 21.80 -6.44 -18.49
CA HIS A 396 20.87 -6.92 -19.52
C HIS A 396 19.53 -6.21 -19.48
N ARG A 397 18.85 -6.23 -20.62
CA ARG A 397 17.51 -5.67 -20.80
C ARG A 397 16.49 -6.80 -20.69
N VAL A 398 15.29 -6.47 -20.23
CA VAL A 398 14.17 -7.42 -20.16
C VAL A 398 13.00 -6.94 -21.00
N VAL A 399 12.21 -7.89 -21.53
CA VAL A 399 10.99 -7.56 -22.29
C VAL A 399 9.90 -7.02 -21.36
N GLY A 400 9.66 -7.69 -20.24
CA GLY A 400 8.55 -7.41 -19.33
C GLY A 400 9.00 -7.33 -17.86
N SER A 401 8.26 -6.54 -17.08
CA SER A 401 8.43 -6.34 -15.64
C SER A 401 7.06 -6.03 -15.02
N PRO A 402 6.82 -6.22 -13.71
CA PRO A 402 5.52 -6.06 -13.10
C PRO A 402 5.23 -4.59 -12.78
N TYR A 403 5.25 -3.75 -13.81
CA TYR A 403 4.97 -2.31 -13.72
C TYR A 403 3.90 -1.97 -14.75
N HIS A 404 2.82 -1.31 -14.35
CA HIS A 404 1.70 -0.95 -15.24
C HIS A 404 2.13 -0.01 -16.37
N ARG A 405 3.27 0.67 -16.24
CA ARG A 405 3.87 1.49 -17.30
C ARG A 405 4.69 0.69 -18.31
N ASN A 406 4.93 -0.59 -18.05
CA ASN A 406 5.48 -1.55 -19.01
C ASN A 406 4.36 -2.40 -19.64
N THR A 407 3.26 -1.74 -20.03
CA THR A 407 2.07 -2.35 -20.65
C THR A 407 2.44 -3.29 -21.79
N ASP A 408 3.22 -2.78 -22.73
CA ASP A 408 3.69 -3.49 -23.91
C ASP A 408 4.48 -4.76 -23.56
N GLY A 409 5.39 -4.68 -22.59
CA GLY A 409 6.18 -5.81 -22.13
C GLY A 409 5.34 -6.87 -21.43
N ILE A 410 4.36 -6.46 -20.63
CA ILE A 410 3.41 -7.37 -19.98
C ILE A 410 2.58 -8.09 -21.05
N LEU A 411 1.92 -7.35 -21.95
CA LEU A 411 1.06 -7.94 -22.97
C LEU A 411 1.81 -8.87 -23.94
N ASP A 412 3.02 -8.48 -24.34
CA ASP A 412 3.86 -9.35 -25.17
C ASP A 412 4.24 -10.63 -24.42
N SER A 413 4.53 -10.54 -23.12
CA SER A 413 4.86 -11.72 -22.31
C SER A 413 3.71 -12.71 -22.20
N PHE A 414 2.50 -12.19 -21.98
CA PHE A 414 1.28 -13.00 -22.02
C PHE A 414 1.08 -13.64 -23.39
N THR A 415 1.20 -12.85 -24.46
CA THR A 415 1.00 -13.34 -25.82
C THR A 415 2.01 -14.43 -26.17
N ILE A 416 3.31 -14.22 -25.89
CA ILE A 416 4.37 -15.18 -26.18
C ILE A 416 4.11 -16.52 -25.49
N LEU A 417 3.83 -16.50 -24.18
CA LEU A 417 3.73 -17.75 -23.40
C LEU A 417 2.42 -18.49 -23.61
N THR A 418 1.35 -17.78 -23.97
CA THR A 418 0.01 -18.36 -24.21
C THR A 418 -0.29 -18.65 -25.69
N ALA A 419 0.57 -18.23 -26.62
CA ALA A 419 0.39 -18.51 -28.04
C ALA A 419 0.35 -20.01 -28.34
N THR A 420 -0.70 -20.44 -29.04
CA THR A 420 -0.84 -21.80 -29.59
C THR A 420 -0.11 -21.92 -30.94
N ASP A 421 -0.10 -20.84 -31.72
CA ASP A 421 0.74 -20.68 -32.89
C ASP A 421 2.14 -20.16 -32.49
N SER A 422 3.13 -21.05 -32.60
CA SER A 422 4.52 -20.73 -32.30
C SER A 422 5.11 -19.63 -33.20
N ALA A 423 4.57 -19.41 -34.40
CA ALA A 423 5.04 -18.33 -35.29
C ALA A 423 4.70 -16.95 -34.74
N GLN A 424 3.54 -16.79 -34.08
CA GLN A 424 3.17 -15.55 -33.38
C GLN A 424 4.15 -15.24 -32.23
N ALA A 425 4.47 -16.22 -31.40
CA ALA A 425 5.46 -16.02 -30.33
C ALA A 425 6.83 -15.65 -30.91
N ARG A 426 7.27 -16.33 -31.97
CA ARG A 426 8.54 -16.05 -32.65
C ARG A 426 8.60 -14.63 -33.20
N SER A 427 7.53 -14.15 -33.83
CA SER A 427 7.50 -12.80 -34.43
C SER A 427 7.64 -11.70 -33.37
N ILE A 428 7.02 -11.88 -32.20
CA ILE A 428 7.15 -10.95 -31.08
C ILE A 428 8.57 -10.98 -30.50
N LEU A 429 9.13 -12.18 -30.27
CA LEU A 429 10.51 -12.33 -29.79
C LEU A 429 11.52 -11.68 -30.75
N ALA A 430 11.34 -11.87 -32.07
CA ALA A 430 12.16 -11.25 -33.10
C ALA A 430 12.01 -9.71 -33.11
N ARG A 431 10.77 -9.19 -33.09
CA ARG A 431 10.49 -7.75 -33.01
C ARG A 431 11.12 -7.09 -31.78
N ARG A 432 11.15 -7.80 -30.65
CA ARG A 432 11.79 -7.35 -29.39
C ARG A 432 13.30 -7.58 -29.36
N ASN A 433 13.88 -8.18 -30.40
CA ASN A 433 15.29 -8.54 -30.50
C ASN A 433 15.78 -9.42 -29.34
N VAL A 434 14.93 -10.35 -28.88
CA VAL A 434 15.23 -11.25 -27.76
C VAL A 434 16.35 -12.21 -28.15
N ASP A 435 17.36 -12.31 -27.29
CA ASP A 435 18.49 -13.23 -27.42
C ASP A 435 18.22 -14.55 -26.69
N PHE A 436 17.71 -14.43 -25.45
CA PHE A 436 17.43 -15.58 -24.60
C PHE A 436 16.03 -15.57 -24.04
N VAL A 437 15.44 -16.76 -23.97
CA VAL A 437 14.30 -17.05 -23.12
C VAL A 437 14.82 -17.76 -21.87
N ILE A 438 14.63 -17.15 -20.70
CA ILE A 438 15.03 -17.71 -19.41
C ILE A 438 13.79 -17.78 -18.53
N LEU A 439 13.35 -19.00 -18.20
CA LEU A 439 12.14 -19.23 -17.40
C LEU A 439 12.48 -19.99 -16.13
N CYS A 440 11.85 -19.59 -15.03
CA CYS A 440 12.00 -20.25 -13.74
C CYS A 440 11.09 -21.46 -13.64
N VAL A 441 11.68 -22.61 -13.31
CA VAL A 441 11.00 -23.90 -13.17
C VAL A 441 10.15 -23.91 -11.90
N ASP A 442 8.94 -24.46 -11.97
CA ASP A 442 8.07 -24.70 -10.80
C ASP A 442 7.78 -23.42 -9.96
N SER A 443 7.69 -22.29 -10.66
CA SER A 443 7.33 -21.00 -10.07
C SER A 443 5.81 -20.77 -10.06
N GLU A 444 5.30 -19.89 -9.17
CA GLU A 444 3.88 -19.48 -9.17
C GLU A 444 3.46 -19.00 -10.57
N GLU A 445 4.35 -18.29 -11.26
CA GLU A 445 4.11 -17.75 -12.60
C GLU A 445 4.08 -18.83 -13.68
N GLU A 446 4.94 -19.86 -13.59
CA GLU A 446 4.88 -21.04 -14.47
C GLU A 446 3.54 -21.76 -14.35
N HIS A 447 3.09 -22.05 -13.12
CA HIS A 447 1.79 -22.69 -12.91
C HIS A 447 0.63 -21.84 -13.43
N TYR A 448 0.72 -20.52 -13.27
CA TYR A 448 -0.27 -19.61 -13.82
C TYR A 448 -0.33 -19.67 -15.34
N PHE A 449 0.80 -19.61 -16.05
CA PHE A 449 0.81 -19.74 -17.51
C PHE A 449 0.36 -21.13 -17.99
N LEU A 450 0.61 -22.19 -17.21
CA LEU A 450 0.13 -23.54 -17.51
C LEU A 450 -1.39 -23.73 -17.32
N SER A 451 -2.05 -22.82 -16.60
CA SER A 451 -3.52 -22.82 -16.44
C SER A 451 -4.26 -22.41 -17.72
N PHE A 452 -3.58 -21.76 -18.67
CA PHE A 452 -4.17 -21.40 -19.96
C PHE A 452 -4.41 -22.66 -20.81
N LYS A 453 -5.59 -22.70 -21.44
CA LYS A 453 -6.03 -23.83 -22.28
C LYS A 453 -5.26 -23.88 -23.60
N GLY A 454 -5.15 -25.09 -24.16
CA GLY A 454 -4.49 -25.33 -25.44
C GLY A 454 -3.02 -25.73 -25.32
N ASP A 455 -2.43 -26.07 -26.46
CA ASP A 455 -1.02 -26.43 -26.59
C ASP A 455 -0.16 -25.17 -26.74
N THR A 456 -0.09 -24.38 -25.66
CA THR A 456 0.60 -23.09 -25.60
C THR A 456 2.13 -23.25 -25.68
N LEU A 457 2.84 -22.19 -26.04
CA LEU A 457 4.31 -22.20 -26.01
C LEU A 457 4.85 -22.58 -24.63
N MET A 458 4.24 -22.10 -23.55
CA MET A 458 4.65 -22.48 -22.20
C MET A 458 4.51 -23.99 -21.96
N ARG A 459 3.39 -24.59 -22.41
CA ARG A 459 3.18 -26.04 -22.30
C ARG A 459 4.25 -26.80 -23.10
N LYS A 460 4.49 -26.40 -24.35
CA LYS A 460 5.53 -26.99 -25.21
C LYS A 460 6.93 -26.90 -24.59
N ILE A 461 7.28 -25.78 -23.95
CA ILE A 461 8.54 -25.61 -23.22
C ILE A 461 8.64 -26.57 -22.04
N VAL A 462 7.58 -26.71 -21.24
CA VAL A 462 7.57 -27.58 -20.05
C VAL A 462 7.59 -29.06 -20.44
N THR A 463 6.92 -29.45 -21.52
CA THR A 463 6.92 -30.83 -22.04
C THR A 463 8.09 -31.17 -22.96
N ALA A 464 9.06 -30.26 -23.11
CA ALA A 464 10.23 -30.43 -23.98
C ALA A 464 9.89 -30.66 -25.46
N THR A 465 8.75 -30.13 -25.94
CA THR A 465 8.28 -30.15 -27.32
C THR A 465 8.30 -28.74 -27.95
N GLN A 466 9.17 -27.85 -27.45
CA GLN A 466 9.31 -26.50 -27.96
C GLN A 466 9.74 -26.48 -29.44
N PRO A 467 9.42 -25.41 -30.19
CA PRO A 467 9.80 -25.28 -31.60
C PRO A 467 11.31 -25.29 -31.82
N ASN A 468 11.75 -25.76 -33.01
CA ASN A 468 13.18 -25.90 -33.34
C ASN A 468 13.99 -24.61 -33.27
N TRP A 469 13.35 -23.45 -33.48
CA TRP A 469 13.97 -22.14 -33.37
C TRP A 469 14.27 -21.71 -31.91
N LEU A 470 13.79 -22.48 -30.92
CA LEU A 470 14.05 -22.26 -29.50
C LEU A 470 15.02 -23.34 -28.98
N LYS A 471 16.31 -23.06 -29.09
CA LYS A 471 17.38 -24.03 -28.78
C LYS A 471 17.74 -24.02 -27.31
N LYS A 472 17.49 -25.14 -26.62
CA LYS A 472 17.79 -25.30 -25.19
C LYS A 472 19.29 -25.22 -24.93
N ILE A 473 19.66 -24.46 -23.91
CA ILE A 473 21.03 -24.34 -23.39
C ILE A 473 21.07 -25.06 -22.04
N MET A 474 22.03 -25.96 -21.88
CA MET A 474 22.22 -26.69 -20.63
C MET A 474 23.02 -25.84 -19.64
N LEU A 475 22.46 -25.67 -18.44
CA LEU A 475 23.15 -24.99 -17.34
C LEU A 475 23.92 -26.01 -16.47
N PRO A 476 24.95 -25.58 -15.72
CA PRO A 476 25.67 -26.46 -14.82
C PRO A 476 24.86 -26.79 -13.55
N GLY A 477 24.95 -28.05 -13.11
CA GLY A 477 24.47 -28.51 -11.80
C GLY A 477 22.98 -28.21 -11.53
N GLU A 478 22.70 -27.74 -10.32
CA GLU A 478 21.33 -27.45 -9.85
C GLU A 478 20.65 -26.31 -10.63
N LEU A 479 21.40 -25.43 -11.29
CA LEU A 479 20.80 -24.33 -12.06
C LEU A 479 19.95 -24.83 -13.23
N ASN A 480 20.30 -25.97 -13.82
CA ASN A 480 19.51 -26.59 -14.89
C ASN A 480 18.17 -27.16 -14.39
N LYS A 481 18.03 -27.37 -13.08
CA LYS A 481 16.76 -27.75 -12.44
C LYS A 481 15.92 -26.52 -12.07
N ASN A 482 16.57 -25.38 -11.84
CA ASN A 482 15.90 -24.14 -11.42
C ASN A 482 15.45 -23.26 -12.60
N PHE A 483 16.14 -23.37 -13.75
CA PHE A 483 15.92 -22.54 -14.91
C PHE A 483 15.88 -23.35 -16.21
N ARG A 484 15.00 -22.95 -17.12
CA ARG A 484 15.04 -23.35 -18.54
C ARG A 484 15.58 -22.17 -19.34
N VAL A 485 16.75 -22.35 -19.96
CA VAL A 485 17.40 -21.34 -20.80
C VAL A 485 17.35 -21.79 -22.25
N PHE A 486 16.97 -20.88 -23.14
CA PHE A 486 16.94 -21.11 -24.56
C PHE A 486 17.53 -19.92 -25.30
N SER A 487 18.29 -20.20 -26.37
CA SER A 487 18.61 -19.21 -27.39
C SER A 487 17.49 -19.14 -28.42
N VAL A 488 17.23 -17.94 -28.94
CA VAL A 488 16.27 -17.71 -30.01
C VAL A 488 17.02 -17.63 -31.33
N GLU A 489 16.74 -18.55 -32.26
CA GLU A 489 17.32 -18.46 -33.60
C GLU A 489 16.76 -17.25 -34.37
N PRO A 490 17.62 -16.51 -35.11
CA PRO A 490 17.15 -15.43 -35.97
C PRO A 490 16.02 -15.89 -36.89
N ALA A 491 15.00 -15.06 -37.07
CA ALA A 491 14.08 -15.26 -38.18
C ALA A 491 14.87 -14.97 -39.46
N HIS A 492 15.17 -15.99 -40.26
CA HIS A 492 15.69 -15.75 -41.61
C HIS A 492 14.62 -14.98 -42.39
N PRO A 493 14.97 -13.88 -43.09
CA PRO A 493 14.03 -13.12 -43.91
C PRO A 493 13.46 -13.96 -45.05
#